data_AF-A0A1G2TXH5-F1
#
_entry.id   AF-A0A1G2TXH5-F1
#
_cell.length_a   1.000
_cell.length_b   1.000
_cell.length_c   1.000
_cell.angle_alpha   90.00
_cell.angle_beta   90.00
_cell.angle_gamma   90.00
#
_symmetry.space_group_name_H-M   'P 1'
#
loop_
_entity.id
_entity.type
_entity.pdbx_description
1 polymer ?
#
loop_
_entity_poly.entity_id
_entity_poly.type
_entity_poly.pdbx_seq_one_letter_code
_entity_poly.pdbx_strand_id
1 'polypeptide(L)' 'MTNKLKNKPFFIIEFEREEDKRWIAEIPKLPGVMAYGTTKSEAKQKVYAMALRTLADKIEQGRKFIPVIKLFTYDMARS' A
#
# COMPACT_ATOMS: atom_id res chain seq x y z
N MET A 1 -1.21 -4.87 31.52
CA MET A 1 -1.03 -3.67 30.67
C MET A 1 -1.00 -4.11 29.21
N THR A 2 -2.08 -3.89 28.47
CA THR A 2 -2.33 -4.48 27.14
C THR A 2 -1.40 -3.90 26.06
N ASN A 3 -0.59 -4.78 25.46
CA ASN A 3 0.38 -4.48 24.41
C ASN A 3 -0.33 -4.11 23.09
N LYS A 4 -0.73 -2.84 22.95
CA LYS A 4 -1.39 -2.26 21.76
C LYS A 4 -0.48 -2.09 20.53
N LEU A 5 0.76 -2.59 20.54
CA LEU A 5 1.74 -2.39 19.46
C LEU A 5 1.74 -3.49 18.39
N LYS A 6 0.97 -4.58 18.53
CA LYS A 6 1.16 -5.76 17.66
C LYS A 6 0.61 -5.64 16.23
N ASN A 7 -0.24 -4.67 15.91
CA ASN A 7 -0.95 -4.61 14.62
C ASN A 7 -0.92 -3.22 13.92
N LYS A 8 0.16 -2.44 14.03
CA LYS A 8 0.27 -1.23 13.19
C LYS A 8 0.60 -1.66 11.75
N PRO A 9 -0.23 -1.32 10.75
CA PRO A 9 0.05 -1.70 9.36
C PRO A 9 1.40 -1.10 8.94
N PHE A 10 2.24 -1.94 8.34
CA PHE A 10 3.61 -1.56 8.01
C PHE A 10 3.64 -0.42 6.97
N PHE A 11 2.65 -0.42 6.06
CA PHE A 11 2.37 0.63 5.08
C PHE A 11 0.92 1.11 5.23
N ILE A 12 0.73 2.42 5.23
CA ILE A 12 -0.57 3.09 5.24
C ILE A 12 -0.80 3.62 3.82
N ILE A 13 -2.03 3.47 3.32
CA ILE A 13 -2.44 4.10 2.07
C ILE A 13 -3.09 5.43 2.41
N GLU A 14 -2.56 6.50 1.86
CA GLU A 14 -3.15 7.84 1.90
C GLU A 14 -3.95 8.05 0.63
N PHE A 15 -5.09 8.74 0.75
CA PHE A 15 -5.99 8.98 -0.37
C PHE A 15 -6.28 10.46 -0.49
N GLU A 16 -6.21 10.96 -1.71
CA GLU A 16 -6.58 12.32 -2.06
C GLU A 16 -7.57 12.29 -3.23
N ARG A 17 -8.38 13.34 -3.35
CA ARG A 17 -9.33 13.50 -4.44
C ARG A 17 -8.98 14.76 -5.21
N GLU A 18 -8.70 14.57 -6.50
CA GLU A 18 -8.36 15.64 -7.43
C GLU A 18 -9.57 16.50 -7.80
N GLU A 19 -9.30 17.70 -8.31
CA GLU A 19 -10.33 18.64 -8.79
C GLU A 19 -11.20 18.02 -9.90
N ASP A 20 -10.60 17.18 -10.75
CA ASP A 20 -11.26 16.43 -11.81
C ASP A 20 -12.01 15.17 -11.32
N LYS A 21 -12.14 15.02 -10.00
CA LYS A 21 -12.81 13.93 -9.27
C LYS A 21 -12.09 12.59 -9.30
N ARG A 22 -10.90 12.46 -9.89
CA ARG A 22 -10.08 11.24 -9.77
C ARG A 22 -9.59 11.06 -8.33
N TRP A 23 -9.40 9.81 -7.95
CA TRP A 23 -8.78 9.43 -6.69
C TRP A 23 -7.30 9.16 -6.91
N ILE A 24 -6.47 9.69 -6.01
CA ILE A 24 -5.07 9.30 -5.84
C ILE A 24 -5.00 8.39 -4.61
N ALA A 25 -4.21 7.33 -4.71
CA ALA A 25 -3.81 6.51 -3.59
C ALA A 25 -2.28 6.43 -3.56
N GLU A 26 -1.67 6.75 -2.43
CA GLU A 26 -0.21 6.75 -2.24
C GLU A 26 0.18 5.89 -1.04
N ILE A 27 1.37 5.27 -1.09
CA ILE A 27 2.02 4.69 0.08
C ILE A 27 3.28 5.51 0.38
N PRO A 28 3.24 6.50 1.29
CA PRO A 28 4.36 7.43 1.51
C PRO A 28 5.67 6.75 1.95
N LYS A 29 5.55 5.60 2.62
CA LYS A 29 6.69 4.76 3.04
C LYS A 29 7.37 3.99 1.88
N LEU A 30 6.76 3.99 0.70
CA LEU A 30 7.32 3.48 -0.54
C LEU A 30 7.32 4.62 -1.56
N PRO A 31 8.32 5.52 -1.52
CA PRO A 31 8.38 6.65 -2.43
C PRO A 31 8.23 6.22 -3.89
N GLY A 32 7.35 6.91 -4.62
CA GLY A 32 7.01 6.59 -6.01
C GLY A 32 5.89 5.55 -6.19
N VAL A 33 5.36 4.96 -5.11
CA VAL A 33 4.20 4.07 -5.16
C VAL A 33 2.92 4.90 -4.98
N MET A 34 2.37 5.35 -6.10
CA MET A 34 1.07 6.04 -6.17
C MET A 34 0.26 5.54 -7.36
N ALA A 35 -1.07 5.55 -7.26
CA ALA A 35 -1.93 5.20 -8.37
C ALA A 35 -3.21 6.04 -8.42
N TYR A 36 -3.69 6.24 -9.65
CA TYR A 36 -4.95 6.93 -9.93
C TYR A 36 -6.09 5.95 -10.20
N GLY A 37 -7.29 6.29 -9.73
CA GLY A 37 -8.54 5.58 -10.04
C GLY A 37 -9.72 6.52 -10.21
N THR A 38 -10.71 6.11 -10.98
CA THR A 38 -12.02 6.79 -11.05
C THR A 38 -12.80 6.62 -9.75
N THR A 39 -12.51 5.57 -8.98
CA THR A 39 -13.05 5.33 -7.64
C THR A 39 -11.93 5.13 -6.61
N LYS A 40 -12.24 5.37 -5.33
CA LYS A 40 -11.31 5.10 -4.22
C LYS A 40 -10.85 3.65 -4.18
N SER A 41 -11.76 2.71 -4.47
CA SER A 41 -11.48 1.27 -4.52
C SER A 41 -10.52 0.92 -5.67
N GLU A 42 -10.73 1.51 -6.85
CA GLU A 42 -9.84 1.31 -7.99
C GLU A 42 -8.43 1.84 -7.71
N ALA A 43 -8.32 3.06 -7.16
CA ALA A 43 -7.02 3.63 -6.77
C ALA A 43 -6.32 2.74 -5.73
N LYS A 44 -7.07 2.22 -4.74
CA LYS A 44 -6.58 1.27 -3.73
C LYS A 44 -6.02 -0.02 -4.37
N GLN A 45 -6.76 -0.64 -5.29
CA GLN A 45 -6.30 -1.87 -5.95
C GLN A 45 -5.03 -1.64 -6.77
N LYS A 46 -4.97 -0.53 -7.52
CA LYS A 46 -3.81 -0.19 -8.34
C LYS A 46 -2.57 0.12 -7.50
N VAL A 47 -2.69 0.85 -6.39
CA VAL A 47 -1.54 1.15 -5.52
C VAL A 47 -0.99 -0.10 -4.85
N TYR A 48 -1.83 -1.09 -4.49
CA TYR A 48 -1.33 -2.39 -4.01
C TYR A 48 -0.54 -3.14 -5.09
N ALA A 49 -1.02 -3.17 -6.33
CA ALA A 49 -0.31 -3.82 -7.41
C ALA A 49 1.06 -3.17 -7.65
N MET A 50 1.14 -1.84 -7.58
CA MET A 50 2.40 -1.12 -7.67
C MET A 50 3.32 -1.41 -6.49
N ALA A 51 2.79 -1.46 -5.26
CA ALA A 51 3.56 -1.85 -4.09
C ALA A 51 4.18 -3.23 -4.28
N LEU A 52 3.40 -4.24 -4.69
CA LEU A 52 3.89 -5.59 -4.96
C LEU A 52 5.03 -5.61 -5.98
N ARG A 53 4.90 -4.87 -7.08
CA ARG A 53 5.93 -4.75 -8.12
C ARG A 53 7.21 -4.13 -7.56
N THR A 54 7.09 -2.98 -6.90
CA THR A 54 8.24 -2.30 -6.28
C THR A 54 8.94 -3.17 -5.24
N LEU A 55 8.19 -3.98 -4.50
CA LEU A 55 8.75 -4.94 -3.55
C LEU A 55 9.51 -6.07 -4.26
N ALA A 56 8.95 -6.61 -5.34
CA ALA A 56 9.62 -7.61 -6.18
C ALA A 56 10.93 -7.07 -6.77
N ASP A 57 10.90 -5.89 -7.40
CA ASP A 57 12.08 -5.25 -8.00
C ASP A 57 13.21 -5.05 -6.96
N LYS A 58 12.84 -4.67 -5.73
CA LYS A 58 13.82 -4.49 -4.64
C LYS A 58 14.45 -5.81 -4.20
N ILE A 59 13.69 -6.91 -4.21
CA ILE A 59 14.19 -8.25 -3.89
C ILE A 59 15.17 -8.72 -4.97
N GLU A 60 14.82 -8.52 -6.25
CA GLU A 60 15.68 -8.87 -7.39
C GLU A 60 17.01 -8.09 -7.37
N GLN A 61 16.98 -6.84 -6.90
CA GLN A 61 18.19 -6.01 -6.70
C GLN A 61 19.01 -6.40 -5.45
N GLY A 62 18.65 -7.47 -4.74
CA GLY A 62 19.38 -7.96 -3.56
C GLY A 62 19.21 -7.11 -2.30
N ARG A 63 18.20 -6.23 -2.24
CA ARG A 63 17.93 -5.45 -1.01
C ARG A 63 17.23 -6.32 0.02
N LYS A 64 17.79 -6.40 1.23
CA LYS A 64 17.16 -7.09 2.38
C LYS A 64 15.83 -6.42 2.72
N PHE A 65 14.75 -7.19 2.72
CA PHE A 65 13.40 -6.68 2.95
C PHE A 65 12.80 -7.18 4.27
N ILE A 66 11.99 -6.32 4.90
CA ILE A 66 11.17 -6.66 6.07
C ILE A 66 9.99 -7.52 5.58
N PRO A 67 9.54 -8.58 6.27
CA PRO A 67 8.63 -9.58 5.71
C PRO A 67 7.36 -8.98 5.05
N VAL A 68 7.32 -9.05 3.72
CA VAL A 68 6.22 -8.59 2.84
C VAL A 68 4.86 -9.21 3.24
N ILE A 69 4.91 -10.37 3.88
CA ILE A 69 3.74 -11.18 4.28
C ILE A 69 2.81 -10.45 5.27
N LYS A 70 3.30 -9.49 6.07
CA LYS A 70 2.44 -8.74 7.01
C LYS A 70 1.67 -7.58 6.36
N LEU A 71 1.87 -7.32 5.07
CA LEU A 71 1.23 -6.21 4.37
C LEU A 71 -0.19 -6.50 3.93
N PHE A 72 -0.45 -7.73 3.51
CA PHE A 72 -1.68 -8.10 2.80
C PHE A 72 -2.75 -8.67 3.73
N THR A 73 -2.40 -9.01 4.96
CA THR A 73 -3.32 -9.64 5.93
C THR A 73 -4.39 -8.70 6.48
N TYR A 74 -4.26 -7.37 6.35
CA TYR A 74 -5.21 -6.45 7.00
C TYR A 74 -6.43 -6.08 6.15
N ASP A 75 -6.30 -6.08 4.82
CA ASP A 75 -7.37 -5.60 3.92
C ASP A 75 -8.05 -6.71 3.09
N MET A 76 -7.44 -7.90 2.97
CA MET A 76 -8.03 -9.01 2.22
C MET A 76 -9.03 -9.85 3.03
N ALA A 77 -9.16 -9.62 4.33
CA ALA A 77 -10.04 -10.38 5.24
C ALA A 77 -11.44 -9.75 5.44
N ARG A 78 -11.76 -8.65 4.74
CA ARG A 78 -13.11 -8.08 4.70
C ARG A 78 -13.52 -7.81 3.26
N SER A 79 -14.11 -8.85 2.64
CA SER A 79 -15.03 -8.76 1.52
C SER A 79 -16.40 -9.22 2.00
#